data_AF-A0A5N4EFF1-F1
#
_entry.id   AF-A0A5N4EFF1-F1
#
_cell.length_a   1.000
_cell.length_b   1.000
_cell.length_c   1.000
_cell.angle_alpha   90.00
_cell.angle_beta   90.00
_cell.angle_gamma   90.00
#
_symmetry.space_group_name_H-M   'P 1'
#
loop_
_entity.id
_entity.type
_entity.pdbx_description
1 polymer ?
#
loop_
_entity_poly.entity_id
_entity_poly.type
_entity_poly.pdbx_seq_one_letter_code
_entity_poly.pdbx_strand_id
1 'polypeptide(L)'
;MSLIAGTRASRCRPSPRLLLLGLLLLPALALAQADPEAGDGDLHCLCVKTTSGVHPKHISSLEVIGAGLHCPSPQLIATLKKGRKICLDPQAPLYKRIIKKLLKT
;
A
#
# COMPACT_ATOMS: atom_id res chain seq x y z
N MET A 1 -18.47 8.71 -50.62
CA MET A 1 -19.47 7.63 -50.49
C MET A 1 -18.76 6.29 -50.69
N SER A 2 -19.22 5.27 -49.97
CA SER A 2 -18.72 3.88 -49.75
C SER A 2 -18.04 3.21 -50.97
N LEU A 3 -17.14 2.22 -50.80
CA LEU A 3 -17.46 0.84 -50.41
C LEU A 3 -16.23 0.13 -49.81
N ILE A 4 -16.40 -0.44 -48.61
CA ILE A 4 -15.43 -1.27 -47.91
C ILE A 4 -15.59 -2.71 -48.43
N ALA A 5 -14.50 -3.29 -48.92
CA ALA A 5 -14.45 -4.68 -49.37
C ALA A 5 -14.60 -5.62 -48.15
N GLY A 6 -15.81 -6.12 -47.92
CA GLY A 6 -16.09 -7.12 -46.91
C GLY A 6 -15.51 -8.48 -47.31
N THR A 7 -14.49 -8.93 -46.59
CA THR A 7 -14.01 -10.30 -46.64
C THR A 7 -15.13 -11.25 -46.23
N ARG A 8 -15.39 -12.28 -47.04
CA ARG A 8 -16.29 -13.39 -46.70
C ARG A 8 -15.69 -14.14 -45.50
N ALA A 9 -16.09 -13.74 -44.31
CA ALA A 9 -15.89 -14.54 -43.11
C ALA A 9 -16.79 -15.78 -43.23
N SER A 10 -16.18 -16.93 -43.52
CA SER A 10 -16.78 -18.23 -43.29
C SER A 10 -17.33 -18.25 -41.87
N ARG A 11 -18.66 -18.33 -41.74
CA ARG A 11 -19.32 -18.53 -40.44
C ARG A 11 -19.03 -19.96 -39.98
N CYS A 12 -17.86 -20.17 -39.40
CA CYS A 12 -17.64 -21.30 -38.51
C CYS A 12 -18.65 -21.13 -37.37
N ARG A 13 -19.71 -21.93 -37.36
CA ARG A 13 -20.50 -22.13 -36.14
C ARG A 13 -19.52 -22.76 -35.15
N PRO A 14 -19.05 -22.06 -34.11
CA PRO A 14 -18.23 -22.70 -33.11
C PRO A 14 -19.08 -23.82 -32.51
N SER A 15 -18.55 -25.04 -32.49
CA SER A 15 -19.26 -26.14 -31.88
C SER A 15 -19.50 -25.82 -30.39
N PRO A 16 -20.60 -26.28 -29.79
CA PRO A 16 -20.88 -26.01 -28.37
C PRO A 16 -19.70 -26.39 -27.46
N ARG A 17 -18.93 -27.41 -27.87
CA ARG A 17 -17.68 -27.83 -27.21
C ARG A 17 -16.56 -26.78 -27.25
N LEU A 18 -16.39 -26.04 -28.34
CA LEU A 18 -15.39 -24.97 -28.42
C LEU A 18 -15.78 -23.76 -27.57
N LEU A 19 -17.08 -23.44 -27.50
CA LEU A 19 -17.59 -22.38 -26.62
C LEU A 19 -17.39 -22.73 -25.14
N LEU A 20 -17.66 -23.99 -24.76
CA LEU A 20 -17.41 -24.51 -23.42
C LEU A 20 -15.91 -24.51 -23.06
N LEU A 21 -15.03 -24.88 -24.00
CA LEU A 21 -13.58 -24.84 -23.77
C LEU A 21 -13.07 -23.40 -23.57
N GLY A 22 -13.59 -22.45 -24.34
CA GLY A 22 -13.27 -21.03 -24.19
C GLY A 22 -13.71 -20.47 -22.84
N LEU A 23 -14.92 -20.82 -22.37
CA LEU A 23 -15.45 -20.35 -21.09
C LEU A 23 -14.67 -20.92 -19.88
N LEU A 24 -14.13 -22.14 -20.00
CA LEU A 24 -13.37 -22.79 -18.93
C LEU A 24 -11.95 -22.20 -18.73
N LEU A 25 -11.40 -21.54 -19.77
CA LEU A 25 -10.05 -20.97 -19.74
C LEU A 25 -10.00 -19.49 -19.33
N LEU A 26 -11.15 -18.83 -19.11
CA LEU A 26 -11.20 -17.41 -18.75
C LEU A 26 -11.05 -17.03 -17.26
N PRO A 27 -11.04 -17.92 -16.24
CA PRO A 27 -10.85 -17.47 -14.87
C PRO A 27 -9.40 -17.65 -14.43
N ALA A 28 -8.46 -16.87 -14.97
CA ALA A 28 -7.07 -16.90 -14.50
C ALA A 28 -6.34 -15.54 -14.47
N LEU A 29 -7.02 -14.41 -14.71
CA LEU A 29 -6.35 -13.11 -14.73
C LEU A 29 -7.13 -11.98 -14.05
N ALA A 30 -7.60 -12.25 -12.82
CA ALA A 30 -8.10 -11.20 -11.94
C ALA A 30 -7.86 -11.54 -10.47
N LEU A 31 -6.59 -11.80 -10.13
CA LEU A 31 -6.11 -11.54 -8.77
C LEU A 31 -4.87 -10.66 -8.91
N ALA A 32 -5.11 -9.42 -9.33
CA ALA A 32 -4.18 -8.35 -9.02
C ALA A 32 -4.10 -8.30 -7.50
N GLN A 33 -2.99 -8.84 -7.00
CA GLN A 33 -2.45 -8.77 -5.65
C GLN A 33 -3.25 -7.85 -4.73
N ALA A 34 -4.19 -8.45 -3.98
CA ALA A 34 -4.53 -7.92 -2.68
C ALA A 34 -3.22 -7.98 -1.88
N ASP A 35 -2.61 -6.83 -1.65
CA ASP A 35 -1.68 -6.66 -0.55
C ASP A 35 -2.48 -6.97 0.72
N PRO A 36 -2.25 -8.11 1.40
CA PRO A 36 -2.95 -8.43 2.62
C PRO A 36 -2.06 -7.97 3.78
N GLU A 37 -1.70 -6.69 3.85
CA GLU A 37 -1.12 -6.10 5.06
C GLU A 37 -2.04 -5.03 5.65
N ALA A 38 -3.36 -5.15 5.39
CA ALA A 38 -4.36 -4.58 6.28
C ALA A 38 -4.84 -5.72 7.18
N GLY A 39 -4.06 -5.99 8.23
CA GLY A 39 -4.40 -6.95 9.27
C GLY A 39 -5.81 -6.69 9.79
N ASP A 40 -6.70 -7.63 9.46
CA ASP A 40 -7.98 -7.82 10.13
C ASP A 40 -7.67 -8.36 11.53
N GLY A 41 -8.20 -7.70 12.57
CA GLY A 41 -8.14 -8.21 13.94
C GLY A 41 -7.54 -7.25 14.96
N ASP A 42 -8.45 -6.61 15.70
CA ASP A 42 -8.23 -5.77 16.88
C ASP A 42 -7.55 -4.41 16.65
N LEU A 43 -7.99 -3.41 17.42
CA LEU A 43 -7.59 -2.00 17.40
C LEU A 43 -6.13 -1.77 17.83
N HIS A 44 -5.18 -2.47 17.20
CA HIS A 44 -3.78 -2.38 17.53
C HIS A 44 -3.13 -1.31 16.66
N CYS A 45 -2.86 -0.17 17.29
CA CYS A 45 -1.96 0.84 16.75
C CYS A 45 -0.65 0.18 16.30
N LEU A 46 -0.12 0.57 15.14
CA LEU A 46 1.19 0.14 14.62
C LEU A 46 2.32 0.28 15.66
N CYS A 47 2.22 1.28 16.53
CA CYS A 47 3.12 1.57 17.62
C CYS A 47 2.52 1.13 18.96
N VAL A 48 3.01 0.00 19.48
CA VAL A 48 2.68 -0.45 20.84
C VAL A 48 3.59 0.22 21.89
N LYS A 49 4.83 0.56 21.51
CA LYS A 49 5.82 1.23 22.38
C LYS A 49 6.47 2.39 21.66
N THR A 50 6.66 3.49 22.37
CA THR A 50 7.34 4.68 21.86
C THR A 50 8.77 4.77 22.39
N THR A 51 9.63 5.41 21.61
CA THR A 51 11.02 5.73 21.96
C THR A 51 11.18 7.23 22.10
N SER A 52 11.50 7.70 23.31
CA SER A 52 11.70 9.13 23.57
C SER A 52 13.17 9.58 23.36
N GLY A 53 14.10 8.62 23.21
CA GLY A 53 15.53 8.88 23.11
C GLY A 53 16.14 8.44 21.78
N VAL A 54 16.23 9.35 20.81
CA VAL A 54 16.97 9.14 19.56
C VAL A 54 17.62 10.43 19.08
N HIS A 55 18.85 10.35 18.58
CA HIS A 55 19.53 11.53 18.04
C HIS A 55 19.06 11.81 16.60
N PRO A 56 18.59 13.04 16.27
CA PRO A 56 18.04 13.35 14.94
C PRO A 56 18.97 13.03 13.76
N LYS A 57 20.29 13.04 13.96
CA LYS A 57 21.28 12.71 12.90
C LYS A 57 21.16 11.27 12.36
N HIS A 58 20.56 10.36 13.15
CA HIS A 58 20.39 8.96 12.78
C HIS A 58 19.08 8.68 12.06
N ILE A 59 18.18 9.67 11.96
CA ILE A 59 16.89 9.54 11.29
C ILE A 59 17.04 9.92 9.82
N SER A 60 16.48 9.10 8.94
CA SER A 60 16.42 9.34 7.50
C SER A 60 15.06 9.84 7.04
N SER A 61 13.97 9.36 7.63
CA SER A 61 12.61 9.80 7.31
C SER A 61 11.69 9.76 8.54
N LEU A 62 10.58 10.49 8.45
CA LEU A 62 9.54 10.53 9.47
C LEU A 62 8.18 10.39 8.78
N GLU A 63 7.41 9.40 9.22
CA GLU A 63 6.02 9.16 8.84
C GLU A 63 5.11 9.61 10.00
N VAL A 64 4.03 10.31 9.67
CA VAL A 64 3.06 10.84 10.63
C VAL A 64 1.70 10.26 10.30
N ILE A 65 1.12 9.53 11.25
CA ILE A 65 -0.17 8.88 11.11
C ILE A 65 -1.13 9.56 12.10
N GLY A 66 -2.20 10.15 11.58
CA GLY A 66 -3.22 10.77 12.40
C GLY A 66 -4.01 9.76 13.23
N ALA A 67 -4.71 10.26 14.25
CA ALA A 67 -5.72 9.46 14.94
C ALA A 67 -6.82 9.06 13.95
N GLY A 68 -7.31 7.83 14.05
CA GLY A 68 -8.36 7.28 13.21
C GLY A 68 -9.22 6.26 13.95
N LEU A 69 -10.19 5.69 13.25
CA LEU A 69 -11.13 4.71 13.81
C LEU A 69 -10.43 3.46 14.36
N HIS A 70 -9.30 3.07 13.76
CA HIS A 70 -8.50 1.90 14.15
C HIS A 70 -7.46 2.19 15.24
N CYS A 71 -7.08 3.45 15.44
CA CYS A 71 -6.11 3.86 16.46
C CYS A 71 -6.40 5.31 16.89
N PRO A 72 -6.89 5.53 18.13
CA PRO A 72 -7.33 6.86 18.57
C PRO A 72 -6.16 7.82 18.86
N SER A 73 -4.93 7.31 18.97
CA SER A 73 -3.73 8.11 19.21
C SER A 73 -2.97 8.39 17.91
N PRO A 74 -2.46 9.62 17.68
CA PRO A 74 -1.56 9.89 16.57
C PRO A 74 -0.24 9.14 16.76
N GLN A 75 0.33 8.66 15.66
CA GLN A 75 1.56 7.87 15.68
C GLN A 75 2.65 8.55 14.84
N LEU A 76 3.88 8.49 15.34
CA LEU A 76 5.05 9.01 14.65
C LEU A 76 6.04 7.87 14.45
N ILE A 77 6.34 7.54 13.20
CA ILE A 77 7.25 6.44 12.86
C ILE A 77 8.48 7.04 12.19
N ALA A 78 9.63 6.94 12.84
CA ALA A 78 10.91 7.38 12.28
C ALA A 78 11.67 6.19 11.71
N THR A 79 12.15 6.34 10.48
CA THR A 79 13.10 5.39 9.90
C THR A 79 14.50 5.89 10.17
N LEU A 80 15.35 5.02 10.73
CA LEU A 80 16.77 5.31 10.93
C LEU A 80 17.54 5.08 9.63
N LYS A 81 18.69 5.74 9.47
CA LYS A 81 19.62 5.55 8.34
C LYS A 81 20.07 4.10 8.14
N LYS A 82 20.00 3.28 9.20
CA LYS A 82 20.28 1.83 9.15
C LYS A 82 19.06 0.99 8.72
N GLY A 83 17.98 1.61 8.24
CA GLY A 83 16.74 0.95 7.82
C GLY A 83 15.78 0.58 8.96
N ARG A 84 16.21 0.63 10.23
CA ARG A 84 15.37 0.29 11.37
C ARG A 84 14.26 1.34 11.57
N LYS A 85 13.01 0.89 11.69
CA LYS A 85 11.87 1.73 12.08
C LYS A 85 11.73 1.79 13.59
N ILE A 86 11.41 2.96 14.13
CA ILE A 86 11.12 3.18 15.55
C ILE A 86 9.90 4.09 15.67
N CYS A 87 9.10 3.88 16.70
CA CYS A 87 8.00 4.77 17.05
C CYS A 87 8.51 5.89 17.97
N LEU A 88 8.10 7.12 17.72
CA LEU A 88 8.40 8.28 18.54
C LEU A 88 7.17 8.68 19.35
N ASP A 89 7.42 9.26 20.51
CA ASP A 89 6.36 9.84 21.34
C ASP A 89 5.90 11.19 20.75
N PRO A 90 4.60 11.34 20.38
CA PRO A 90 4.06 12.59 19.87
C PRO A 90 4.07 13.74 20.89
N GLN A 91 4.13 13.45 22.19
CA GLN A 91 4.21 14.46 23.25
C GLN A 91 5.65 14.92 23.51
N ALA A 92 6.65 14.15 23.08
CA ALA A 92 8.05 14.47 23.36
C ALA A 92 8.56 15.64 22.49
N PRO A 93 9.25 16.65 23.06
CA PRO A 93 9.77 17.79 22.29
C PRO A 93 10.81 17.40 21.23
N LEU A 94 11.32 16.17 21.29
CA LEU A 94 12.30 15.62 20.37
C LEU A 94 11.77 15.57 18.92
N TYR A 95 10.50 15.25 18.68
CA TYR A 95 9.96 15.13 17.31
C TYR A 95 10.07 16.47 16.55
N LYS A 96 9.83 17.60 17.23
CA LYS A 96 9.97 18.94 16.65
C LYS A 96 11.39 19.22 16.18
N ARG A 97 12.40 18.73 16.93
CA ARG A 97 13.81 18.85 16.56
C ARG A 97 14.15 17.98 15.35
N ILE A 98 13.53 16.81 15.25
CA ILE A 98 13.69 15.88 14.12
C ILE A 98 13.15 16.52 12.84
N ILE A 99 11.91 17.02 12.86
CA ILE A 99 11.29 17.71 11.71
C ILE A 99 12.18 18.88 11.26
N LYS A 100 12.61 19.73 12.21
CA LYS A 100 13.52 20.85 11.90
C LYS A 100 14.83 20.40 11.26
N LYS A 101 15.35 19.22 11.63
CA LYS A 101 16.59 18.71 11.03
C LYS A 101 16.35 18.16 9.62
N LEU A 102 15.24 17.46 9.41
CA LEU A 102 14.87 16.91 8.10
C LEU A 102 14.59 18.04 7.08
N LEU A 103 13.90 19.10 7.48
CA LEU A 103 13.61 20.26 6.60
C LEU A 103 14.82 21.17 6.33
N LYS A 104 15.88 21.06 7.13
CA LYS A 104 17.14 21.81 6.96
C LYS A 104 18.18 21.05 6.14
N THR A 105 17.82 19.87 5.65
CA THR A 105 18.65 19.05 4.77
C THR A 105 18.23 19.35 3.35
#